data_AF-A0A0B2ULP2-F1
#
_entry.id   AF-A0A0B2ULP2-F1
#
_cell.length_a   1.000
_cell.length_b   1.000
_cell.length_c   1.000
_cell.angle_alpha   90.00
_cell.angle_beta   90.00
_cell.angle_gamma   90.00
#
_symmetry.space_group_name_H-M   'P 1'
#
loop_
_entity.id
_entity.type
_entity.pdbx_description
1 polymer ?
#
loop_
_entity_poly.entity_id
_entity_poly.type
_entity_poly.pdbx_seq_one_letter_code
_entity_poly.pdbx_strand_id
1 'polypeptide(L)'
;MKPKKSDERKTLLSVVSNDEGERIQKEISTIRGDTVNVEENVNPFDCVEKIERLMKKKRCGLFFSVTKEKRLVIGRVFNDEMIDIIEFSIDKYMSVSDFECVSPELHMKYFVVVHNIGDVRLENLVVDMLNMKSNKVCLENIKYCWVFARTETGYVLKYVRVMKDMSTEDCGPLFEMQLIRSHHCDEEVYKKALDEPGKGFKNIKKNVFNDKIGTLHINKQDLRELRLRKVKGYKCSD
;
A
#
# COMPACT_ATOMS: atom_id res chain seq x y z
N MET A 1 -7.03 -21.19 -0.43
CA MET A 1 -7.66 -19.85 -0.23
C MET A 1 -7.55 -19.10 -1.55
N LYS A 2 -8.61 -18.49 -2.09
CA LYS A 2 -8.44 -17.67 -3.30
C LYS A 2 -7.60 -16.44 -2.91
N PRO A 3 -6.48 -16.14 -3.58
CA PRO A 3 -5.74 -14.92 -3.31
C PRO A 3 -6.69 -13.73 -3.50
N LYS A 4 -6.66 -12.77 -2.56
CA LYS A 4 -7.32 -11.47 -2.81
C LYS A 4 -6.71 -10.91 -4.09
N LYS A 5 -7.54 -10.31 -4.95
CA LYS A 5 -7.02 -9.60 -6.11
C LYS A 5 -6.04 -8.54 -5.60
N SER A 6 -4.88 -8.38 -6.23
CA SER A 6 -3.87 -7.37 -5.86
C SER A 6 -4.42 -5.94 -5.85
N ASP A 7 -5.58 -5.74 -6.45
CA ASP A 7 -6.24 -4.45 -6.53
C ASP A 7 -7.04 -4.05 -5.28
N GLU A 8 -7.30 -4.96 -4.33
CA GLU A 8 -8.06 -4.63 -3.10
C GLU A 8 -7.17 -4.01 -2.01
N ARG A 9 -7.70 -3.06 -1.22
CA ARG A 9 -7.01 -2.53 -0.03
C ARG A 9 -6.85 -3.64 1.00
N LYS A 10 -5.64 -3.80 1.56
CA LYS A 10 -5.38 -4.79 2.61
C LYS A 10 -6.09 -4.39 3.89
N THR A 11 -6.89 -5.28 4.46
CA THR A 11 -7.59 -5.05 5.73
C THR A 11 -6.58 -4.96 6.87
N LEU A 12 -6.74 -3.97 7.75
CA LEU A 12 -5.86 -3.71 8.89
C LEU A 12 -6.43 -4.35 10.16
N LEU A 13 -5.57 -5.03 10.92
CA LEU A 13 -5.89 -5.58 12.24
C LEU A 13 -5.31 -4.66 13.34
N SER A 14 -6.14 -4.16 14.24
CA SER A 14 -5.71 -3.53 15.49
C SER A 14 -5.69 -4.59 16.59
N VAL A 15 -4.50 -4.80 17.17
CA VAL A 15 -4.32 -5.72 18.31
C VAL A 15 -4.22 -4.89 19.58
N VAL A 16 -5.29 -4.88 20.35
CA VAL A 16 -5.42 -4.12 21.58
C VAL A 16 -4.89 -4.94 22.75
N SER A 17 -3.81 -4.45 23.38
CA SER A 17 -3.17 -5.09 24.53
C SER A 17 -3.43 -4.37 25.86
N ASN A 18 -3.85 -3.10 25.81
CA ASN A 18 -4.04 -2.20 26.94
C ASN A 18 -5.04 -1.08 26.63
N ASP A 19 -5.62 -0.48 27.68
CA ASP A 19 -6.63 0.58 27.56
C ASP A 19 -6.06 1.89 26.97
N GLU A 20 -4.82 2.26 27.33
CA GLU A 20 -4.19 3.48 26.80
C GLU A 20 -3.91 3.34 25.29
N GLY A 21 -3.36 2.19 24.88
CA GLY A 21 -3.15 1.89 23.46
C GLY A 21 -4.46 1.73 22.70
N GLU A 22 -5.54 1.27 23.34
CA GLU A 22 -6.87 1.19 22.73
C GLU A 22 -7.35 2.57 22.26
N ARG A 23 -7.17 3.61 23.08
CA ARG A 23 -7.58 4.99 22.71
C ARG A 23 -6.86 5.47 21.46
N ILE A 24 -5.54 5.31 21.43
CA ILE A 24 -4.68 5.68 20.29
C ILE A 24 -5.07 4.88 19.04
N GLN A 25 -5.25 3.57 19.18
CA GLN A 25 -5.60 2.68 18.08
C GLN A 25 -7.00 2.97 17.53
N LYS A 26 -7.96 3.37 18.38
CA LYS A 26 -9.31 3.76 17.97
C LYS A 26 -9.31 5.00 17.08
N GLU A 27 -8.45 5.99 17.31
CA GLU A 27 -8.38 7.19 16.47
C GLU A 27 -7.90 6.84 15.05
N ILE A 28 -6.79 6.11 14.92
CA ILE A 28 -6.29 5.64 13.63
C ILE A 28 -7.32 4.74 12.93
N SER A 29 -7.97 3.85 13.69
CA SER A 29 -8.98 2.93 13.17
C SER A 29 -10.21 3.66 12.62
N THR A 30 -10.65 4.70 13.33
CA THR A 30 -11.80 5.53 12.95
C THR A 30 -11.51 6.33 11.68
N ILE A 31 -10.32 6.94 11.56
CA ILE A 31 -9.91 7.67 10.35
C ILE A 31 -9.77 6.72 9.15
N ARG A 32 -9.20 5.54 9.39
CA ARG A 32 -8.94 4.57 8.32
C ARG A 32 -10.21 3.85 7.83
N GLY A 33 -11.14 3.53 8.73
CA GLY A 33 -12.49 3.02 8.44
C GLY A 33 -12.61 1.52 8.12
N ASP A 34 -11.53 0.81 7.77
CA ASP A 34 -11.51 -0.62 7.43
C ASP A 34 -10.71 -1.49 8.43
N THR A 35 -10.60 -1.03 9.66
CA THR A 35 -9.83 -1.73 10.71
C THR A 35 -10.69 -2.73 11.48
N VAL A 36 -10.15 -3.92 11.68
CA VAL A 36 -10.71 -4.95 12.57
C VAL A 36 -10.01 -4.87 13.92
N ASN A 37 -10.74 -4.58 14.99
CA ASN A 37 -10.18 -4.52 16.35
C ASN A 37 -10.30 -5.90 17.02
N VAL A 38 -9.22 -6.33 17.67
CA VAL A 38 -9.17 -7.57 18.47
C VAL A 38 -8.40 -7.29 19.75
N GLU A 39 -9.02 -7.62 20.88
CA GLU A 39 -8.36 -7.58 22.18
C GLU A 39 -7.55 -8.86 22.37
N GLU A 40 -6.24 -8.71 22.53
CA GLU A 40 -5.34 -9.81 22.86
C GLU A 40 -4.11 -9.24 23.57
N ASN A 41 -3.85 -9.72 24.79
CA ASN A 41 -2.66 -9.32 25.53
C ASN A 41 -1.44 -10.10 25.00
N VAL A 42 -0.80 -9.55 23.97
CA VAL A 42 0.42 -10.10 23.39
C VAL A 42 1.33 -8.95 22.95
N ASN A 43 2.63 -9.09 23.22
CA ASN A 43 3.63 -8.24 22.60
C ASN A 43 3.99 -8.82 21.21
N PRO A 44 3.78 -8.08 20.10
CA PRO A 44 3.96 -8.64 18.76
C PRO A 44 5.37 -9.17 18.46
N PHE A 45 6.42 -8.58 19.04
CA PHE A 45 7.80 -9.05 18.84
C PHE A 45 8.13 -10.33 19.60
N ASP A 46 7.49 -10.56 20.76
CA ASP A 46 7.77 -11.72 21.59
C ASP A 46 7.05 -12.98 21.08
N CYS A 47 5.92 -12.81 20.37
CA CYS A 47 5.05 -13.90 19.95
C CYS A 47 4.47 -13.67 18.54
N VAL A 48 5.34 -13.65 17.53
CA VAL A 48 4.98 -13.44 16.12
C VAL A 48 3.96 -14.47 15.62
N GLU A 49 4.13 -15.75 15.98
CA GLU A 49 3.22 -16.84 15.57
C GLU A 49 1.76 -16.60 15.97
N LYS A 50 1.54 -15.98 17.14
CA LYS A 50 0.19 -15.70 17.63
C LYS A 50 -0.48 -14.62 16.78
N ILE A 51 0.29 -13.59 16.41
CA ILE A 51 -0.14 -12.51 15.53
C ILE A 51 -0.47 -13.04 14.13
N GLU A 52 0.36 -13.94 13.58
CA GLU A 52 0.10 -14.63 12.31
C GLU A 52 -1.22 -15.42 12.33
N ARG A 53 -1.45 -16.21 13.39
CA ARG A 53 -2.70 -16.96 13.55
C ARG A 53 -3.91 -16.04 13.63
N LEU A 54 -3.81 -14.90 14.33
CA LEU A 54 -4.87 -13.91 14.44
C LEU A 54 -5.16 -13.25 13.08
N MET A 55 -4.13 -12.81 12.36
CA MET A 55 -4.27 -12.23 11.02
C MET A 55 -4.88 -13.22 10.03
N LYS A 56 -4.45 -14.48 10.06
CA LYS A 56 -5.01 -15.57 9.24
C LYS A 56 -6.49 -15.79 9.56
N LYS A 57 -6.85 -15.84 10.84
CA LYS A 57 -8.25 -16.01 11.31
C LYS A 57 -9.14 -14.84 10.87
N LYS A 58 -8.63 -13.61 10.96
CA LYS A 58 -9.36 -12.38 10.61
C LYS A 58 -9.19 -11.95 9.14
N ARG A 59 -8.41 -12.70 8.35
CA ARG A 59 -8.09 -12.42 6.93
C ARG A 59 -7.54 -11.00 6.70
N CYS A 60 -6.69 -10.54 7.61
CA CYS A 60 -6.02 -9.25 7.56
C CYS A 60 -4.62 -9.38 6.96
N GLY A 61 -4.21 -8.40 6.15
CA GLY A 61 -2.88 -8.38 5.51
C GLY A 61 -1.87 -7.49 6.22
N LEU A 62 -2.36 -6.63 7.10
CA LEU A 62 -1.62 -5.67 7.89
C LEU A 62 -2.09 -5.76 9.33
N PHE A 63 -1.21 -5.47 10.28
CA PHE A 63 -1.61 -5.22 11.66
C PHE A 63 -0.85 -4.04 12.24
N PHE A 64 -1.42 -3.48 13.29
CA PHE A 64 -0.72 -2.58 14.18
C PHE A 64 -1.18 -2.78 15.62
N SER A 65 -0.34 -2.40 16.56
CA SER A 65 -0.61 -2.48 17.99
C SER A 65 0.14 -1.37 18.71
N VAL A 66 -0.41 -0.90 19.82
CA VAL A 66 0.29 -0.04 20.77
C VAL A 66 0.48 -0.84 22.06
N THR A 67 1.73 -0.96 22.52
CA THR A 67 2.07 -1.70 23.75
C THR A 67 1.93 -0.81 24.99
N LYS A 68 2.09 -1.41 26.18
CA LYS A 68 2.07 -0.68 27.46
C LYS A 68 3.22 0.31 27.61
N GLU A 69 4.35 0.02 26.99
CA GLU A 69 5.53 0.88 26.97
C GLU A 69 5.43 1.98 25.91
N LYS A 70 4.21 2.29 25.43
CA LYS A 70 3.92 3.29 24.39
C LYS A 70 4.70 3.03 23.10
N ARG A 71 4.75 1.76 22.67
CA ARG A 71 5.40 1.41 21.40
C ARG A 71 4.38 1.11 20.33
N LEU A 72 4.46 1.80 19.21
CA LEU A 72 3.68 1.51 18.02
C LEU A 72 4.39 0.43 17.21
N VAL A 73 3.77 -0.75 17.15
CA VAL A 73 4.23 -1.85 16.30
C VAL A 73 3.36 -1.92 15.07
N ILE A 74 3.98 -1.93 13.88
CA ILE A 74 3.30 -2.09 12.60
C ILE A 74 3.91 -3.31 11.91
N GLY A 75 3.08 -4.15 11.30
CA GLY A 75 3.59 -5.25 10.51
C GLY A 75 2.66 -5.70 9.40
N ARG A 76 3.20 -6.52 8.52
CA ARG A 76 2.48 -7.04 7.35
C ARG A 76 2.82 -8.50 7.09
N VAL A 77 1.83 -9.22 6.56
CA VAL A 77 1.95 -10.62 6.16
C VAL A 77 1.90 -10.81 4.66
N PHE A 78 2.59 -11.84 4.21
CA PHE A 78 2.45 -12.40 2.87
C PHE A 78 2.34 -13.93 2.99
N ASN A 79 1.34 -14.52 2.35
CA ASN A 79 1.05 -15.97 2.44
C ASN A 79 0.94 -16.51 3.89
N ASP A 80 0.32 -15.73 4.78
CA ASP A 80 0.17 -16.01 6.21
C ASP A 80 1.48 -16.02 7.02
N GLU A 81 2.60 -15.60 6.43
CA GLU A 81 3.89 -15.44 7.11
C GLU A 81 4.25 -13.97 7.26
N MET A 82 4.86 -13.62 8.39
CA MET A 82 5.31 -12.26 8.67
C MET A 82 6.52 -11.87 7.84
N ILE A 83 6.37 -10.82 7.04
CA ILE A 83 7.45 -10.31 6.19
C ILE A 83 8.11 -9.05 6.77
N ASP A 84 7.36 -8.17 7.42
CA ASP A 84 7.91 -6.97 8.03
C ASP A 84 7.23 -6.67 9.36
N ILE A 85 8.04 -6.29 10.35
CA ILE A 85 7.61 -5.79 11.66
C ILE A 85 8.51 -4.62 12.03
N ILE A 86 7.90 -3.50 12.37
CA ILE A 86 8.63 -2.29 12.79
C ILE A 86 8.04 -1.81 14.11
N GLU A 87 8.91 -1.55 15.08
CA GLU A 87 8.61 -1.01 16.40
C GLU A 87 9.09 0.44 16.48
N PHE A 88 8.20 1.32 16.87
CA PHE A 88 8.51 2.71 17.18
C PHE A 88 8.18 3.03 18.64
N SER A 89 9.08 3.72 19.32
CA SER A 89 8.79 4.39 20.60
C SER A 89 7.92 5.60 20.32
N ILE A 90 6.84 5.82 21.06
CA ILE A 90 6.06 7.06 21.00
C ILE A 90 6.58 7.99 22.09
N ASP A 91 7.28 9.04 21.69
CA ASP A 91 7.81 10.04 22.62
C ASP A 91 6.74 11.06 23.01
N LYS A 92 5.92 11.45 22.02
CA LYS A 92 4.79 12.37 22.23
C LYS A 92 3.59 11.95 21.40
N TYR A 93 2.43 12.00 22.02
CA TYR A 93 1.13 11.76 21.41
C TYR A 93 0.20 12.92 21.73
N MET A 94 -0.50 13.44 20.72
CA MET A 94 -1.62 14.36 20.89
C MET A 94 -2.83 13.77 20.17
N SER A 95 -3.92 13.61 20.90
CA SER A 95 -5.21 13.16 20.39
C SER A 95 -5.84 14.25 19.53
N VAL A 96 -6.78 13.87 18.65
CA VAL A 96 -7.68 14.82 17.96
C VAL A 96 -8.31 15.84 18.93
N SER A 97 -8.60 15.43 20.18
CA SER A 97 -9.25 16.28 21.18
C SER A 97 -8.35 17.39 21.73
N ASP A 98 -7.03 17.25 21.58
CA ASP A 98 -6.04 18.20 22.10
C ASP A 98 -5.81 19.38 21.15
N PHE A 99 -6.37 19.33 19.94
CA PHE A 99 -6.26 20.39 18.93
C PHE A 99 -7.45 21.34 19.00
N GLU A 100 -7.18 22.65 18.93
CA GLU A 100 -8.19 23.71 18.87
C GLU A 100 -8.87 23.82 17.49
N CYS A 101 -9.09 22.69 16.82
CA CYS A 101 -9.63 22.62 15.46
C CYS A 101 -10.96 21.87 15.43
N VAL A 102 -11.67 21.98 14.31
CA VAL A 102 -12.84 21.14 14.05
C VAL A 102 -12.40 19.70 13.83
N SER A 103 -13.00 18.77 14.57
CA SER A 103 -12.69 17.34 14.45
C SER A 103 -12.81 16.84 12.99
N PRO A 104 -11.92 15.92 12.56
CA PRO A 104 -11.95 15.37 11.21
C PRO A 104 -13.29 14.78 10.79
N GLU A 105 -13.72 15.11 9.57
CA GLU A 105 -14.82 14.44 8.89
C GLU A 105 -14.44 12.96 8.60
N LEU A 106 -15.26 12.03 9.09
CA LEU A 106 -15.01 10.60 8.92
C LEU A 106 -15.29 10.14 7.48
N HIS A 107 -14.64 9.05 7.06
CA HIS A 107 -14.81 8.41 5.74
C HIS A 107 -14.44 9.30 4.54
N MET A 108 -13.72 10.40 4.79
CA MET A 108 -13.18 11.24 3.73
C MET A 108 -11.95 10.61 3.11
N LYS A 109 -11.75 10.86 1.81
CA LYS A 109 -10.51 10.47 1.13
C LYS A 109 -9.41 11.43 1.55
N TYR A 110 -8.23 10.89 1.77
CA TYR A 110 -7.05 11.66 2.16
C TYR A 110 -5.83 11.24 1.34
N PHE A 111 -4.84 12.12 1.32
CA PHE A 111 -3.51 11.81 0.78
C PHE A 111 -2.57 11.30 1.85
N VAL A 112 -1.52 10.63 1.41
CA VAL A 112 -0.38 10.24 2.25
C VAL A 112 0.83 10.93 1.67
N VAL A 113 1.43 11.83 2.43
CA VAL A 113 2.67 12.53 2.10
C VAL A 113 3.78 11.92 2.94
N VAL A 114 4.84 11.51 2.26
CA VAL A 114 6.01 10.91 2.88
C VAL A 114 7.22 11.79 2.60
N HIS A 115 8.00 12.13 3.64
CA HIS A 115 9.10 13.10 3.50
C HIS A 115 10.37 12.65 4.24
N ASN A 116 11.51 12.69 3.54
CA ASN A 116 12.87 12.49 4.07
C ASN A 116 13.13 11.17 4.82
N ILE A 117 12.40 10.08 4.56
CA ILE A 117 12.57 8.83 5.32
C ILE A 117 13.88 8.14 4.95
N GLY A 118 14.12 7.97 3.64
CA GLY A 118 15.34 7.38 3.10
C GLY A 118 15.37 5.85 3.10
N ASP A 119 14.52 5.20 3.90
CA ASP A 119 14.28 3.75 3.86
C ASP A 119 13.03 3.41 3.04
N VAL A 120 13.27 2.88 1.83
CA VAL A 120 12.24 2.50 0.87
C VAL A 120 11.28 1.44 1.43
N ARG A 121 11.74 0.50 2.27
CA ARG A 121 10.88 -0.55 2.83
C ARG A 121 9.92 0.02 3.87
N LEU A 122 10.41 0.90 4.73
CA LEU A 122 9.59 1.61 5.71
C LEU A 122 8.56 2.53 5.03
N GLU A 123 8.99 3.32 4.03
CA GLU A 123 8.09 4.17 3.23
C GLU A 123 6.95 3.32 2.63
N ASN A 124 7.32 2.17 2.04
CA ASN A 124 6.35 1.26 1.45
C ASN A 124 5.38 0.67 2.47
N LEU A 125 5.85 0.30 3.67
CA LEU A 125 4.99 -0.22 4.74
C LEU A 125 3.97 0.82 5.21
N VAL A 126 4.41 2.06 5.45
CA VAL A 126 3.52 3.13 5.94
C VAL A 126 2.53 3.55 4.86
N VAL A 127 2.96 3.63 3.60
CA VAL A 127 2.04 3.88 2.48
C VAL A 127 1.03 2.75 2.35
N ASP A 128 1.42 1.48 2.51
CA ASP A 128 0.47 0.35 2.47
C ASP A 128 -0.53 0.38 3.64
N MET A 129 -0.09 0.85 4.82
CA MET A 129 -0.94 1.06 6.00
C MET A 129 -1.88 2.27 5.89
N LEU A 130 -1.54 3.32 5.14
CA LEU A 130 -2.38 4.52 5.10
C LEU A 130 -3.10 4.70 3.75
N ASN A 131 -2.67 4.04 2.67
CA ASN A 131 -3.25 4.27 1.34
C ASN A 131 -4.77 4.10 1.31
N MET A 132 -5.43 4.85 0.43
CA MET A 132 -6.82 4.62 0.06
C MET A 132 -6.90 4.46 -1.45
N LYS A 133 -7.32 3.29 -1.93
CA LYS A 133 -7.55 3.10 -3.36
C LYS A 133 -8.85 3.80 -3.78
N SER A 134 -8.81 4.52 -4.91
CA SER A 134 -9.98 5.11 -5.56
C SER A 134 -9.69 5.36 -7.04
N ASN A 135 -10.61 4.99 -7.93
CA ASN A 135 -10.48 5.27 -9.38
C ASN A 135 -10.94 6.69 -9.76
N LYS A 136 -11.75 7.31 -8.91
CA LYS A 136 -12.28 8.67 -9.09
C LYS A 136 -12.23 9.38 -7.75
N VAL A 137 -11.88 10.66 -7.77
CA VAL A 137 -11.82 11.49 -6.57
C VAL A 137 -12.55 12.80 -6.86
N CYS A 138 -13.40 13.23 -5.93
CA CYS A 138 -14.05 14.54 -5.99
C CYS A 138 -13.08 15.57 -5.39
N LEU A 139 -12.63 16.53 -6.20
CA LEU A 139 -11.64 17.53 -5.79
C LEU A 139 -12.10 18.38 -4.60
N GLU A 140 -13.41 18.67 -4.51
CA GLU A 140 -13.99 19.44 -3.41
C GLU A 140 -13.89 18.74 -2.04
N ASN A 141 -13.77 17.41 -2.06
CA ASN A 141 -13.73 16.56 -0.87
C ASN A 141 -12.31 16.10 -0.52
N ILE A 142 -11.29 16.68 -1.14
CA ILE A 142 -9.89 16.45 -0.80
C ILE A 142 -9.47 17.50 0.22
N LYS A 143 -9.72 17.20 1.49
CA LYS A 143 -9.46 18.13 2.60
C LYS A 143 -8.40 17.63 3.57
N TYR A 144 -7.99 16.37 3.50
CA TYR A 144 -7.19 15.75 4.56
C TYR A 144 -5.93 15.08 4.03
N CYS A 145 -4.89 15.07 4.85
CA CYS A 145 -3.60 14.49 4.52
C CYS A 145 -2.97 13.86 5.76
N TRP A 146 -2.49 12.61 5.63
CA TRP A 146 -1.48 12.05 6.52
C TRP A 146 -0.11 12.53 6.06
N VAL A 147 0.70 13.01 7.00
CA VAL A 147 2.09 13.36 6.75
C VAL A 147 2.96 12.46 7.62
N PHE A 148 3.82 11.69 6.98
CA PHE A 148 4.84 10.88 7.64
C PHE A 148 6.21 11.41 7.23
N ALA A 149 6.92 12.02 8.17
CA ALA A 149 8.17 12.70 7.90
C ALA A 149 9.27 12.24 8.87
N ARG A 150 10.50 12.16 8.38
CA ARG A 150 11.67 11.99 9.25
C ARG A 150 12.19 13.36 9.68
N THR A 151 12.40 13.52 10.98
CA THR A 151 13.05 14.68 11.61
C THR A 151 14.47 14.32 12.02
N GLU A 152 15.25 15.29 12.52
CA GLU A 152 16.60 15.03 13.04
C GLU A 152 16.59 14.04 14.22
N THR A 153 15.53 14.07 15.03
CA THR A 153 15.41 13.30 16.27
C THR A 153 14.61 12.00 16.12
N GLY A 154 13.89 11.81 15.01
CA GLY A 154 13.03 10.64 14.84
C GLY A 154 12.09 10.75 13.64
N TYR A 155 10.84 10.35 13.86
CA TYR A 155 9.76 10.33 12.88
C TYR A 155 8.54 11.05 13.44
N VAL A 156 7.81 11.72 12.56
CA VAL A 156 6.56 12.40 12.88
C VAL A 156 5.47 11.84 11.97
N LEU A 157 4.39 11.36 12.58
CA LEU A 157 3.16 11.01 11.88
C LEU A 157 2.06 11.97 12.33
N LYS A 158 1.52 12.76 11.40
CA LYS A 158 0.47 13.72 11.71
C LYS A 158 -0.67 13.68 10.71
N TYR A 159 -1.87 13.96 11.19
CA TYR A 159 -3.05 14.12 10.35
C TYR A 159 -3.48 15.59 10.30
N VAL A 160 -3.60 16.10 9.09
CA VAL A 160 -3.70 17.53 8.79
C VAL A 160 -4.87 17.79 7.86
N ARG A 161 -5.57 18.90 8.08
CA ARG A 161 -6.55 19.44 7.16
C ARG A 161 -5.91 20.47 6.25
N VAL A 162 -6.06 20.28 4.95
CA VAL A 162 -5.64 21.21 3.90
C VAL A 162 -6.81 22.11 3.56
N MET A 163 -6.60 23.40 3.71
CA MET A 163 -7.58 24.44 3.41
C MET A 163 -7.49 24.86 1.94
N LYS A 164 -8.51 25.56 1.44
CA LYS A 164 -8.59 25.96 0.01
C LYS A 164 -7.49 26.93 -0.42
N ASP A 165 -6.96 27.69 0.52
CA ASP A 165 -5.84 28.62 0.36
C ASP A 165 -4.47 27.92 0.42
N MET A 166 -4.44 26.58 0.43
CA MET A 166 -3.25 25.75 0.62
C MET A 166 -2.60 25.88 2.00
N SER A 167 -3.25 26.56 2.96
CA SER A 167 -2.83 26.52 4.36
C SER A 167 -3.18 25.16 4.98
N THR A 168 -2.48 24.84 6.07
CA THR A 168 -2.64 23.57 6.78
C THR A 168 -3.00 23.80 8.23
N GLU A 169 -4.05 23.12 8.69
CA GLU A 169 -4.46 23.07 10.09
C GLU A 169 -4.19 21.67 10.63
N ASP A 170 -3.47 21.56 11.75
CA ASP A 170 -3.23 20.26 12.39
C ASP A 170 -4.51 19.81 13.11
N CYS A 171 -5.07 18.67 12.70
CA CYS A 171 -6.32 18.14 13.27
C CYS A 171 -6.13 16.92 14.18
N GLY A 172 -4.94 16.33 14.18
CA GLY A 172 -4.62 15.16 14.96
C GLY A 172 -5.19 13.86 14.37
N PRO A 173 -4.64 12.69 14.78
CA PRO A 173 -3.63 12.52 15.81
C PRO A 173 -2.21 12.91 15.36
N LEU A 174 -1.38 13.32 16.31
CA LEU A 174 0.05 13.61 16.13
C LEU A 174 0.87 12.61 16.95
N PHE A 175 1.87 12.02 16.29
CA PHE A 175 2.86 11.15 16.89
C PHE A 175 4.26 11.69 16.60
N GLU A 176 5.04 11.92 17.65
CA GLU A 176 6.50 12.04 17.56
C GLU A 176 7.08 10.73 18.11
N MET A 177 7.91 10.07 17.29
CA MET A 177 8.24 8.67 17.49
C MET A 177 9.66 8.34 17.03
N GLN A 178 10.31 7.39 17.69
CA GLN A 178 11.66 6.92 17.36
C GLN A 178 11.65 5.46 16.94
N LEU A 179 12.41 5.12 15.90
CA LEU A 179 12.55 3.74 15.45
C LEU A 179 13.38 2.95 16.48
N ILE A 180 12.81 1.88 17.04
CA ILE A 180 13.52 1.00 18.00
C ILE A 180 14.05 -0.23 17.28
N ARG A 181 13.15 -0.97 16.62
CA ARG A 181 13.45 -2.27 16.02
C ARG A 181 12.77 -2.38 14.67
N SER A 182 13.46 -2.97 13.72
CA SER A 182 12.94 -3.28 12.39
C SER A 182 13.35 -4.70 12.03
N HIS A 183 12.37 -5.53 11.71
CA HIS A 183 12.57 -6.85 11.12
C HIS A 183 12.03 -6.82 9.71
N HIS A 184 12.88 -7.18 8.74
CA HIS A 184 12.51 -7.31 7.34
C HIS A 184 12.90 -8.69 6.83
N CYS A 185 12.08 -9.27 5.95
CA CYS A 185 12.40 -10.53 5.31
C CYS A 185 13.50 -10.39 4.23
N ASP A 186 13.98 -11.55 3.79
CA ASP A 186 14.94 -11.67 2.70
C ASP A 186 14.40 -11.09 1.39
N GLU A 187 15.31 -10.57 0.55
CA GLU A 187 14.92 -9.98 -0.73
C GLU A 187 14.19 -10.94 -1.67
N GLU A 188 14.48 -12.23 -1.63
CA GLU A 188 13.80 -13.21 -2.50
C GLU A 188 12.33 -13.37 -2.12
N VAL A 189 12.04 -13.43 -0.81
CA VAL A 189 10.68 -13.49 -0.28
C VAL A 189 9.97 -12.18 -0.57
N TYR A 190 10.64 -11.05 -0.37
CA TYR A 190 10.09 -9.74 -0.67
C TYR A 190 9.74 -9.58 -2.15
N LYS A 191 10.63 -10.00 -3.07
CA LYS A 191 10.37 -9.96 -4.52
C LYS A 191 9.19 -10.84 -4.91
N LYS A 192 9.02 -12.01 -4.28
CA LYS A 192 7.83 -12.87 -4.47
C LYS A 192 6.54 -12.23 -3.96
N ALA A 193 6.63 -11.37 -2.94
CA ALA A 193 5.49 -10.65 -2.37
C ALA A 193 5.02 -9.48 -3.22
N LEU A 194 5.89 -8.94 -4.10
CA LEU A 194 5.52 -7.93 -5.07
C LEU A 194 4.75 -8.58 -6.22
N ASP A 195 3.50 -8.18 -6.43
CA ASP A 195 2.70 -8.68 -7.54
C ASP A 195 3.23 -8.10 -8.86
N GLU A 196 3.79 -8.95 -9.72
CA GLU A 196 4.14 -8.54 -11.07
C GLU A 196 2.89 -8.60 -11.96
N PRO A 197 2.50 -7.51 -12.63
CA PRO A 197 1.43 -7.58 -13.61
C PRO A 197 1.85 -8.57 -14.71
N GLY A 198 1.05 -9.62 -14.89
CA GLY A 198 1.31 -10.63 -15.90
C GLY A 198 1.57 -9.99 -17.27
N LYS A 199 2.66 -10.40 -17.93
CA LYS A 199 3.02 -9.89 -19.26
C LYS A 199 1.85 -10.09 -20.21
N GLY A 200 1.38 -9.01 -20.82
CA GLY A 200 0.32 -9.07 -21.82
C GLY A 200 0.69 -10.00 -22.97
N PHE A 201 -0.29 -10.68 -23.53
CA PHE A 201 -0.09 -11.50 -24.73
C PHE A 201 0.32 -10.58 -25.89
N LYS A 202 1.49 -10.84 -26.49
CA LYS A 202 1.96 -10.11 -27.66
C LYS A 202 0.94 -10.23 -28.79
N ASN A 203 0.82 -9.17 -29.59
CA ASN A 203 -0.01 -9.12 -30.80
C ASN A 203 -1.53 -9.22 -30.57
N ILE A 204 -2.02 -9.15 -29.33
CA ILE A 204 -3.44 -9.08 -29.01
C ILE A 204 -3.70 -7.73 -28.34
N LYS A 205 -4.57 -6.92 -28.92
CA LYS A 205 -5.02 -5.64 -28.34
C LYS A 205 -6.53 -5.65 -28.20
N LYS A 206 -7.05 -4.92 -27.21
CA LYS A 206 -8.49 -4.64 -27.10
C LYS A 206 -8.77 -3.27 -27.69
N ASN A 207 -9.81 -3.16 -28.51
CA ASN A 207 -10.27 -1.88 -29.04
C ASN A 207 -11.11 -1.12 -27.99
N VAL A 208 -11.50 0.13 -28.27
CA VAL A 208 -12.39 0.95 -27.43
C VAL A 208 -13.72 0.24 -27.15
N PHE A 209 -14.19 -0.59 -28.08
CA PHE A 209 -15.39 -1.42 -27.96
C PHE A 209 -15.18 -2.77 -27.24
N ASN A 210 -14.00 -3.00 -26.64
CA ASN A 210 -13.59 -4.27 -26.02
C ASN A 210 -13.41 -5.48 -26.98
N ASP A 211 -13.43 -5.27 -28.29
CA ASP A 211 -13.13 -6.32 -29.28
C ASP A 211 -11.65 -6.72 -29.23
N LYS A 212 -11.37 -8.02 -29.36
CA LYS A 212 -10.00 -8.55 -29.43
C LYS A 212 -9.48 -8.50 -30.86
N ILE A 213 -8.47 -7.66 -31.11
CA ILE A 213 -7.81 -7.52 -32.41
C ILE A 213 -6.43 -8.17 -32.33
N GLY A 214 -6.19 -9.14 -33.22
CA GLY A 214 -4.89 -9.77 -33.43
C GLY A 214 -4.11 -9.08 -34.54
N THR A 215 -2.83 -8.75 -34.33
CA THR A 215 -1.95 -8.25 -35.39
C THR A 215 -1.14 -9.40 -35.97
N LEU A 216 -1.31 -9.69 -37.26
CA LEU A 216 -0.48 -10.65 -37.98
C LEU A 216 0.68 -9.89 -38.66
N HIS A 217 1.91 -10.20 -38.27
CA HIS A 217 3.10 -9.67 -38.93
C HIS A 217 3.48 -10.59 -40.09
N ILE A 218 3.18 -10.14 -41.32
CA ILE A 218 3.57 -10.84 -42.54
C ILE A 218 4.99 -10.37 -42.91
N ASN A 219 5.92 -11.32 -43.02
CA ASN A 219 7.28 -11.01 -43.47
C ASN A 219 7.28 -10.50 -44.91
N LYS A 220 8.21 -9.60 -45.24
CA LYS A 220 8.40 -9.15 -46.62
C LYS A 220 8.78 -10.36 -47.49
N GLN A 221 7.96 -10.67 -48.48
CA GLN A 221 8.23 -11.76 -49.42
C GLN A 221 9.32 -11.33 -50.41
N ASP A 222 10.43 -12.07 -50.46
CA ASP A 222 11.42 -11.89 -51.53
C ASP A 222 10.96 -12.67 -52.78
N LEU A 223 10.84 -11.96 -53.91
CA LEU A 223 10.36 -12.52 -55.18
C LEU A 223 11.52 -12.85 -56.13
N ARG A 224 12.77 -12.63 -55.72
CA ARG A 224 13.95 -12.91 -56.57
C ARG A 224 14.17 -14.40 -56.80
N GLU A 225 13.73 -15.23 -55.85
CA GLU A 225 13.79 -16.70 -55.96
C GLU A 225 12.67 -17.27 -56.85
N LEU A 226 11.64 -16.47 -57.16
CA LEU A 226 10.49 -16.91 -57.94
C LEU A 226 10.87 -17.03 -59.42
N ARG A 227 11.21 -18.26 -59.83
CA ARG A 227 11.41 -18.62 -61.23
C ARG A 227 10.06 -18.77 -61.92
N LEU A 228 9.70 -17.79 -62.75
CA LEU A 228 8.52 -17.87 -63.59
C LEU A 228 8.73 -18.90 -64.72
N ARG A 229 7.66 -19.64 -65.04
CA ARG A 229 7.66 -20.52 -66.21
C ARG A 229 7.80 -19.66 -67.47
N LYS A 230 8.91 -19.82 -68.20
CA LYS A 230 9.12 -19.14 -69.49
C LYS A 230 8.24 -19.78 -70.57
N VAL A 231 7.15 -19.12 -70.95
CA VAL A 231 6.35 -19.52 -72.12
C VAL A 231 7.07 -19.18 -73.43
N LYS A 232 6.65 -19.79 -74.55
CA LYS A 232 7.35 -19.70 -75.86
C LYS A 232 7.67 -18.25 -76.27
N GLY A 233 6.79 -17.28 -75.98
CA GLY A 233 7.00 -15.86 -76.30
C GLY A 233 8.10 -15.14 -75.52
N TYR A 234 8.62 -15.72 -74.42
CA TYR A 234 9.72 -15.16 -73.63
C TYR A 234 11.06 -15.88 -73.85
N LYS A 235 11.12 -16.81 -74.81
CA LYS A 235 12.38 -17.43 -75.23
C LYS A 235 12.95 -16.58 -76.37
N CYS A 236 14.19 -16.10 -76.26
CA CYS A 236 14.89 -15.60 -77.44
C CYS A 236 14.97 -16.74 -78.46
N SER A 237 14.54 -16.44 -79.67
CA SER A 237 14.78 -17.28 -80.84
C SER A 237 16.22 -17.07 -81.28
N ASP A 238 17.10 -17.96 -80.85
CA ASP A 238 18.33 -18.27 -81.59
C ASP A 238 18.00 -19.29 -82.69
#